data_AF-A0A7K3VU27-F1
#
_entry.id   AF-A0A7K3VU27-F1
#
_cell.length_a   1.000
_cell.length_b   1.000
_cell.length_c   1.000
_cell.angle_alpha   90.00
_cell.angle_beta   90.00
_cell.angle_gamma   90.00
#
_symmetry.space_group_name_H-M   'P 1'
#
loop_
_entity.id
_entity.type
_entity.pdbx_description
1 polymer ?
#
loop_
_entity_poly.entity_id
_entity_poly.type
_entity_poly.pdbx_seq_one_letter_code
_entity_poly.pdbx_strand_id
1 'polypeptide(L)'
;MFQGESLTFYTYARVDEGRGNRWAYTGLRNFFFCDEASAREALRELRGDIESDPDDTWAPMQLEKIETVPVSRESVLALLNDGIGAFVKRYEIIETLD
;
A
#
# COMPACT_ATOMS: atom_id res chain seq x y z
N MET A 1 27.35 6.65 -12.04
CA MET A 1 26.32 5.67 -11.65
C MET A 1 25.03 6.45 -11.48
N PHE A 2 24.03 6.21 -12.32
CA PHE A 2 22.72 6.84 -12.11
C PHE A 2 22.04 6.09 -10.95
N GLN A 3 22.13 6.63 -9.74
CA GLN A 3 21.22 6.24 -8.68
C GLN A 3 19.85 6.75 -9.10
N GLY A 4 18.91 5.86 -9.41
CA GLY A 4 17.55 6.30 -9.71
C GLY A 4 16.93 6.97 -8.51
N GLU A 5 15.95 7.82 -8.76
CA GLU A 5 15.27 8.54 -7.69
C GLU A 5 14.43 7.57 -6.84
N SER A 6 14.31 7.85 -5.55
CA SER A 6 13.35 7.16 -4.69
C SER A 6 11.96 7.68 -5.04
N LEU A 7 11.01 6.77 -5.22
CA LEU A 7 9.64 7.13 -5.59
C LEU A 7 8.74 7.03 -4.37
N THR A 8 7.70 7.85 -4.33
CA THR A 8 6.66 7.80 -3.30
C THR A 8 5.39 7.25 -3.91
N PHE A 9 4.76 6.31 -3.22
CA PHE A 9 3.45 5.76 -3.59
C PHE A 9 2.55 5.70 -2.36
N TYR A 10 1.27 5.50 -2.62
CA TYR A 10 0.23 5.40 -1.61
C TYR A 10 -0.53 4.09 -1.80
N THR A 11 -1.04 3.55 -0.70
CA THR A 11 -1.87 2.33 -0.68
C THR A 11 -2.79 2.39 0.53
N TYR A 12 -3.71 1.44 0.66
CA TYR A 12 -4.54 1.29 1.85
C TYR A 12 -4.54 -0.17 2.30
N ALA A 13 -4.78 -0.38 3.59
CA ALA A 13 -4.91 -1.71 4.19
C ALA A 13 -5.86 -1.65 5.39
N ARG A 14 -6.25 -2.81 5.92
CA ARG A 14 -6.95 -2.87 7.22
C ARG A 14 -5.98 -2.53 8.36
N VAL A 15 -6.48 -1.89 9.42
CA VAL A 15 -5.66 -1.48 10.59
C VAL A 15 -4.98 -2.66 11.30
N ASP A 16 -5.57 -3.87 11.20
CA ASP A 16 -5.08 -5.12 11.79
C ASP A 16 -4.34 -6.04 10.81
N GLU A 17 -4.09 -5.61 9.57
CA GLU A 17 -3.45 -6.45 8.56
C GLU A 17 -1.94 -6.61 8.83
N GLY A 18 -1.62 -7.53 9.75
CA GLY A 18 -0.30 -8.15 9.89
C GLY A 18 0.85 -7.17 10.05
N ARG A 19 0.90 -6.38 11.14
CA ARG A 19 1.99 -5.43 11.42
C ARG A 19 3.42 -6.02 11.36
N GLY A 20 3.57 -7.34 11.50
CA GLY A 20 4.85 -8.04 11.35
C GLY A 20 5.18 -8.51 9.92
N ASN A 21 4.20 -8.58 9.02
CA ASN A 21 4.34 -9.17 7.69
C ASN A 21 3.51 -8.45 6.61
N ARG A 22 3.28 -7.13 6.76
CA ARG A 22 2.45 -6.29 5.88
C ARG A 22 2.77 -6.45 4.39
N TRP A 23 4.04 -6.70 4.07
CA TRP A 23 4.53 -6.83 2.70
C TRP A 23 4.67 -8.27 2.22
N ALA A 24 4.33 -9.27 3.03
CA ALA A 24 4.28 -10.62 2.52
C ALA A 24 3.24 -10.76 1.44
N TYR A 25 3.56 -11.64 0.51
CA TYR A 25 2.59 -12.10 -0.46
C TYR A 25 1.53 -12.95 0.24
N THR A 26 0.37 -12.34 0.51
CA THR A 26 -0.81 -13.01 1.09
C THR A 26 -1.75 -13.57 0.01
N GLY A 27 -1.42 -13.39 -1.28
CA GLY A 27 -2.31 -13.67 -2.40
C GLY A 27 -3.39 -12.59 -2.63
N LEU A 28 -3.56 -11.67 -1.68
CA LEU A 28 -4.44 -10.50 -1.83
C LEU A 28 -3.73 -9.42 -2.64
N ARG A 29 -4.49 -8.77 -3.53
CA ARG A 29 -3.98 -7.69 -4.37
C ARG A 29 -3.89 -6.41 -3.52
N ASN A 30 -2.69 -5.88 -3.36
CA ASN A 30 -2.49 -4.51 -2.89
C ASN A 30 -2.66 -3.55 -4.07
N PHE A 31 -3.43 -2.48 -3.87
CA PHE A 31 -3.56 -1.39 -4.84
C PHE A 31 -2.57 -0.29 -4.50
N PHE A 32 -1.81 0.18 -5.49
CA PHE A 32 -0.84 1.25 -5.32
C PHE A 32 -1.20 2.44 -6.21
N PHE A 33 -0.99 3.65 -5.69
CA PHE A 33 -1.36 4.91 -6.32
C PHE A 33 -0.17 5.87 -6.31
N CYS A 34 -0.10 6.75 -7.30
CA CYS A 34 0.98 7.75 -7.42
C CYS A 34 0.79 8.94 -6.46
N ASP A 35 -0.45 9.20 -6.04
CA ASP A 35 -0.79 10.32 -5.18
C ASP A 35 -1.79 9.91 -4.09
N GLU A 36 -1.78 10.69 -3.01
CA GLU A 36 -2.60 10.46 -1.83
C GLU A 36 -4.10 10.62 -2.13
N ALA A 37 -4.44 11.54 -3.03
CA ALA A 37 -5.84 11.86 -3.33
C ALA A 37 -6.53 10.69 -4.02
N SER A 38 -5.89 10.08 -5.02
CA SER A 38 -6.39 8.86 -5.68
C SER A 38 -6.53 7.69 -4.71
N ALA A 39 -5.56 7.48 -3.82
CA ALA A 39 -5.64 6.40 -2.83
C ALA A 39 -6.80 6.62 -1.85
N ARG A 40 -7.02 7.87 -1.43
CA ARG A 40 -8.14 8.25 -0.56
C ARG A 40 -9.49 8.13 -1.27
N GLU A 41 -9.56 8.50 -2.54
CA GLU A 41 -10.77 8.35 -3.36
C GLU A 41 -11.14 6.89 -3.50
N ALA A 42 -10.19 6.03 -3.89
CA ALA A 42 -10.42 4.59 -3.99
C ALA A 42 -10.86 3.97 -2.65
N LEU A 43 -10.36 4.47 -1.52
CA LEU A 43 -10.77 4.00 -0.20
C LEU A 43 -12.20 4.44 0.15
N ARG A 44 -12.63 5.62 -0.29
CA ARG A 44 -14.02 6.09 -0.15
C ARG A 44 -14.98 5.31 -1.04
N GLU A 45 -14.57 4.98 -2.26
CA GLU A 45 -15.34 4.11 -3.16
C GLU A 45 -15.53 2.72 -2.54
N LEU A 46 -14.46 2.11 -2.05
CA LEU A 46 -14.51 0.83 -1.34
C LEU A 46 -15.47 0.87 -0.13
N ARG A 47 -15.44 1.95 0.65
CA ARG A 47 -16.37 2.14 1.76
C ARG A 47 -17.82 2.19 1.27
N GLY A 48 -18.08 2.96 0.22
CA GLY A 48 -19.42 3.06 -0.36
C GLY A 48 -19.95 1.72 -0.87
N ASP A 49 -19.10 0.90 -1.49
CA ASP A 49 -19.46 -0.44 -1.95
C ASP A 49 -19.83 -1.37 -0.77
N ILE A 50 -19.01 -1.36 0.29
CA ILE A 50 -19.25 -2.17 1.50
C ILE A 50 -20.51 -1.72 2.25
N GLU A 51 -20.69 -0.41 2.44
CA GLU A 51 -21.87 0.14 3.14
C GLU A 51 -23.17 -0.02 2.33
N SER A 52 -23.08 -0.26 1.02
CA SER A 52 -24.24 -0.52 0.15
C SER A 52 -24.77 -1.95 0.27
N ASP A 53 -23.97 -2.89 0.80
CA ASP A 53 -24.39 -4.27 1.06
C ASP A 53 -24.72 -4.44 2.56
N PRO A 54 -25.99 -4.78 2.91
CA PRO A 54 -26.42 -4.88 4.30
C PRO A 54 -25.82 -6.09 5.06
N ASP A 55 -25.23 -7.06 4.35
CA ASP A 55 -24.57 -8.22 4.96
C ASP A 55 -23.07 -7.97 5.23
N ASP A 56 -22.51 -6.89 4.68
CA ASP A 56 -21.13 -6.48 4.91
C ASP A 56 -21.01 -5.42 6.01
N THR A 57 -19.84 -5.33 6.63
CA THR A 57 -19.56 -4.32 7.64
C THR A 57 -18.19 -3.71 7.39
N TRP A 58 -18.17 -2.39 7.34
CA TRP A 58 -16.93 -1.63 7.23
C TRP A 58 -16.00 -1.97 8.40
N ALA A 59 -14.76 -2.29 8.07
CA ALA A 59 -13.69 -2.48 9.03
C ALA A 59 -12.74 -1.28 8.95
N PRO A 60 -12.15 -0.82 10.07
CA PRO A 60 -11.21 0.28 10.06
C PRO A 60 -10.08 0.06 9.06
N MET A 61 -9.90 1.03 8.18
CA MET A 61 -8.85 1.03 7.15
C MET A 61 -7.83 2.11 7.45
N GLN A 62 -6.62 1.93 6.97
CA GLN A 62 -5.55 2.90 7.06
C GLN A 62 -5.04 3.24 5.67
N LEU A 63 -4.77 4.53 5.47
CA LEU A 63 -4.08 5.03 4.31
C LEU A 63 -2.59 5.07 4.61
N GLU A 64 -1.80 4.55 3.69
CA GLU A 64 -0.40 4.27 3.87
C GLU A 64 0.41 4.95 2.77
N LYS A 65 1.58 5.46 3.15
CA LYS A 65 2.57 6.05 2.27
C LYS A 65 3.83 5.19 2.29
N ILE A 66 4.36 4.90 1.11
CA ILE A 66 5.62 4.18 0.95
C ILE A 66 6.63 5.00 0.16
N GLU A 67 7.88 4.93 0.58
CA GLU A 67 9.03 5.40 -0.18
C GLU A 67 9.81 4.17 -0.67
N THR A 68 10.11 4.10 -1.95
CA THR A 68 10.92 3.01 -2.50
C THR A 68 12.40 3.21 -2.19
N VAL A 69 13.17 2.14 -2.26
CA VAL A 69 14.61 2.28 -2.51
C VAL A 69 14.83 2.97 -3.88
N PRO A 70 15.98 3.63 -4.11
CA PRO A 70 16.38 4.12 -5.42
C PRO A 70 16.09 3.12 -6.54
N VAL A 71 15.34 3.54 -7.57
CA VAL A 71 15.00 2.63 -8.66
C VAL A 71 16.26 2.29 -9.46
N SER A 72 16.61 1.01 -9.46
CA SER A 72 17.80 0.48 -10.12
C SER A 72 17.51 -0.94 -10.59
N ARG A 73 18.43 -1.51 -11.39
CA ARG A 73 18.27 -2.89 -11.86
C ARG A 73 18.23 -3.87 -10.67
N GLU A 74 19.06 -3.61 -9.66
CA GLU A 74 19.19 -4.41 -8.45
C GLU A 74 17.93 -4.33 -7.59
N SER A 75 17.34 -3.14 -7.41
CA SER A 75 16.11 -3.00 -6.64
C SER A 75 14.90 -3.61 -7.34
N VAL A 76 14.83 -3.52 -8.67
CA VAL A 76 13.80 -4.24 -9.45
C VAL A 76 14.00 -5.76 -9.34
N LEU A 77 15.24 -6.26 -9.38
CA LEU A 77 15.51 -7.69 -9.20
C LEU A 77 15.07 -8.17 -7.81
N ALA A 78 15.34 -7.39 -6.75
CA ALA A 78 14.88 -7.69 -5.40
C ALA A 78 13.34 -7.69 -5.32
N LEU A 79 12.67 -6.72 -5.96
CA LEU A 79 11.20 -6.70 -6.05
C LEU A 79 10.64 -7.99 -6.68
N LEU A 80 11.28 -8.50 -7.74
CA LEU A 80 10.81 -9.70 -8.45
C LEU A 80 11.03 -10.99 -7.65
N ASN A 81 12.12 -11.09 -6.89
CA ASN A 81 12.47 -12.30 -6.15
C ASN A 81 11.87 -12.31 -4.72
N ASP A 82 11.91 -11.17 -4.04
CA ASP A 82 11.59 -11.04 -2.62
C ASP A 82 10.29 -10.26 -2.36
N GLY A 83 9.71 -9.65 -3.40
CA GLY A 83 8.46 -8.91 -3.33
C GLY A 83 8.61 -7.46 -2.87
N ILE A 84 7.47 -6.82 -2.59
CA ILE A 84 7.37 -5.39 -2.27
C ILE A 84 8.19 -5.01 -1.03
N GLY A 85 8.30 -5.90 -0.05
CA GLY A 85 9.05 -5.63 1.19
C GLY A 85 10.52 -5.28 0.96
N ALA A 86 11.16 -5.85 -0.05
CA ALA A 86 12.54 -5.53 -0.42
C ALA A 86 12.66 -4.21 -1.21
N PHE A 87 11.55 -3.72 -1.75
CA PHE A 87 11.48 -2.49 -2.53
C PHE A 87 11.08 -1.27 -1.70
N VAL A 88 10.43 -1.49 -0.55
CA VAL A 88 10.01 -0.43 0.39
C VAL A 88 11.17 -0.05 1.31
N LYS A 89 11.58 1.21 1.24
CA LYS A 89 12.61 1.81 2.10
C LYS A 89 12.01 2.46 3.34
N ARG A 90 10.88 3.14 3.20
CA ARG A 90 10.12 3.72 4.31
C ARG A 90 8.64 3.46 4.14
N TYR A 91 7.96 3.35 5.26
CA TYR A 91 6.53 3.11 5.37
C TYR A 91 5.98 3.99 6.48
N GLU A 92 4.86 4.65 6.21
CA GLU A 92 4.18 5.56 7.11
C GLU A 92 2.67 5.38 6.98
N ILE A 93 1.96 5.31 8.12
CA ILE A 93 0.50 5.39 8.14
C ILE A 93 0.15 6.87 8.24
N ILE A 94 -0.52 7.39 7.22
CA ILE A 94 -0.83 8.83 7.11
C ILE A 94 -2.22 9.17 7.63
N GLU A 95 -3.17 8.23 7.55
CA GLU A 95 -4.53 8.43 8.01
C GLU A 95 -5.14 7.08 8.43
N THR A 96 -6.03 7.10 9.42
CA THR A 96 -6.86 5.95 9.79
C THR A 96 -8.32 6.38 9.69
N LEU A 97 -9.11 5.57 8.99
CA LEU A 97 -10.50 5.82 8.66
C LEU A 97 -11.35 4.73 9.31
N ASP A 98 -12.15 5.15 10.27
CA ASP A 98 -13.16 4.33 10.98
C ASP A 98 -14.54 4.45 10.32
#